data_AF-A0A955T0K7-F1
#
_entry.id   AF-A0A955T0K7-F1
#
_cell.length_a   1.000
_cell.length_b   1.000
_cell.length_c   1.000
_cell.angle_alpha   90.00
_cell.angle_beta   90.00
_cell.angle_gamma   90.00
#
_symmetry.space_group_name_H-M   'P 1'
#
loop_
_entity.id
_entity.type
_entity.pdbx_description
1 polymer ?
#
loop_
_entity_poly.entity_id
_entity_poly.type
_entity_poly.pdbx_seq_one_letter_code
_entity_poly.pdbx_strand_id
1 'polypeptide(L)'
;YLGVVVSGGPSSAYADLPWIPRLEALICEAVETEKPFLGVCLGHQIAAQALGGKVEKNPRGWEIGDPEVELTEEGKADPFFSGLPPRFRVIQSHQDTVSDLPPGAKLLASSPLCENQSFAIGENFRCVQFHPEMNAEILRFLLTPRRAMLLEKAGIDVEEILPKIRETAESRSLFRTFAQTFLGLDTIPAESLQK
;
A
#
# COMPACT_ATOMS: atom_id res chain seq x y z
N TYR A 1 -15.65 -15.51 2.20
CA TYR A 1 -15.54 -14.04 2.30
C TYR A 1 -15.78 -13.43 0.92
N LEU A 2 -16.25 -12.17 0.85
CA LEU A 2 -16.45 -11.45 -0.42
C LEU A 2 -15.12 -11.00 -1.04
N GLY A 3 -14.16 -10.64 -0.20
CA GLY A 3 -12.79 -10.31 -0.59
C GLY A 3 -11.84 -10.38 0.60
N VAL A 4 -10.56 -10.10 0.34
CA VAL A 4 -9.47 -10.14 1.31
C VAL A 4 -8.78 -8.79 1.33
N VAL A 5 -8.47 -8.30 2.53
CA VAL A 5 -7.55 -7.18 2.71
C VAL A 5 -6.41 -7.66 3.59
N VAL A 6 -5.17 -7.48 3.13
CA VAL A 6 -3.96 -7.78 3.88
C VAL A 6 -3.27 -6.47 4.21
N SER A 7 -3.25 -6.11 5.50
CA SER A 7 -2.69 -4.85 5.98
C SER A 7 -1.15 -4.85 5.98
N GLY A 8 -0.59 -3.67 6.25
CA GLY A 8 0.82 -3.55 6.59
C GLY A 8 1.19 -4.21 7.92
N GLY A 9 2.48 -4.30 8.19
CA GLY A 9 3.02 -4.83 9.44
C GLY A 9 4.51 -4.55 9.60
N PRO A 10 5.09 -4.78 10.79
CA PRO A 10 6.50 -4.48 11.07
C PRO A 10 7.47 -5.58 10.60
N SER A 11 6.95 -6.71 10.11
CA SER A 11 7.78 -7.82 9.60
C SER A 11 8.24 -7.53 8.17
N SER A 12 9.27 -8.26 7.72
CA SER A 12 9.63 -8.30 6.31
C SER A 12 8.95 -9.48 5.61
N ALA A 13 8.65 -9.32 4.32
CA ALA A 13 7.99 -10.36 3.51
C ALA A 13 8.83 -11.65 3.36
N TYR A 14 10.16 -11.53 3.49
CA TYR A 14 11.10 -12.65 3.42
C TYR A 14 11.58 -13.12 4.80
N ALA A 15 10.88 -12.74 5.88
CA ALA A 15 11.18 -13.26 7.21
C ALA A 15 10.82 -14.75 7.32
N ASP A 16 11.59 -15.51 8.08
CA ASP A 16 11.28 -16.92 8.36
C ASP A 16 10.20 -17.03 9.47
N LEU A 17 8.96 -16.69 9.10
CA LEU A 17 7.80 -16.72 10.00
C LEU A 17 6.75 -17.71 9.50
N PRO A 18 6.26 -18.65 10.34
CA PRO A 18 5.36 -19.72 9.89
C PRO A 18 4.04 -19.28 9.24
N TRP A 19 3.63 -18.04 9.47
CA TRP A 19 2.41 -17.47 8.89
C TRP A 19 2.61 -16.90 7.48
N ILE A 20 3.85 -16.60 7.07
CA ILE A 20 4.13 -16.04 5.74
C ILE A 20 3.77 -17.03 4.63
N PRO A 21 4.26 -18.29 4.62
CA PRO A 21 3.89 -19.24 3.56
C PRO A 21 2.38 -19.53 3.50
N ARG A 22 1.69 -19.45 4.64
CA ARG A 22 0.23 -19.62 4.70
C ARG A 22 -0.50 -18.44 4.06
N LEU A 23 0.01 -17.24 4.26
CA LEU A 23 -0.52 -16.03 3.64
C LEU A 23 -0.22 -15.99 2.14
N GLU A 24 0.96 -16.43 1.71
CA GLU A 24 1.29 -16.59 0.28
C GLU A 24 0.33 -17.57 -0.40
N ALA A 25 0.03 -18.71 0.23
CA ALA A 25 -0.95 -19.66 -0.30
C ALA A 25 -2.35 -19.05 -0.45
N LEU A 26 -2.80 -18.26 0.55
CA LEU A 26 -4.08 -17.54 0.48
C LEU A 26 -4.09 -16.51 -0.67
N ILE A 27 -2.96 -15.85 -0.92
CA ILE A 27 -2.81 -14.88 -2.00
C ILE A 27 -2.88 -15.56 -3.37
N CYS A 28 -2.17 -16.69 -3.54
CA CYS A 28 -2.24 -17.48 -4.77
C CYS A 28 -3.69 -17.94 -5.03
N GLU A 29 -4.37 -18.47 -4.01
CA GLU A 29 -5.78 -18.86 -4.10
C GLU A 29 -6.67 -17.67 -4.49
N ALA A 30 -6.43 -16.48 -3.94
CA ALA A 30 -7.20 -15.29 -4.28
C ALA A 30 -7.05 -14.91 -5.76
N VAL A 31 -5.86 -15.06 -6.34
CA VAL A 31 -5.64 -14.84 -7.78
C VAL A 31 -6.32 -15.92 -8.60
N GLU A 32 -6.12 -17.20 -8.26
CA GLU A 32 -6.69 -18.34 -8.99
C GLU A 32 -8.23 -18.33 -9.01
N THR A 33 -8.85 -17.84 -7.94
CA THR A 33 -10.31 -17.77 -7.80
C THR A 33 -10.89 -16.41 -8.16
N GLU A 34 -10.08 -15.51 -8.74
CA GLU A 34 -10.44 -14.13 -9.10
C GLU A 34 -11.12 -13.37 -7.94
N LYS A 35 -10.69 -13.66 -6.71
CA LYS A 35 -11.25 -13.07 -5.51
C LYS A 35 -10.77 -11.63 -5.35
N PRO A 36 -11.68 -10.67 -5.06
CA PRO A 36 -11.28 -9.32 -4.67
C PRO A 36 -10.22 -9.31 -3.57
N PHE A 37 -9.09 -8.69 -3.86
CA PHE A 37 -7.94 -8.63 -2.96
C PHE A 37 -7.32 -7.23 -2.94
N LEU A 38 -7.03 -6.74 -1.74
CA LEU A 38 -6.24 -5.53 -1.52
C LEU A 38 -5.06 -5.81 -0.59
N GLY A 39 -3.84 -5.75 -1.13
CA GLY A 39 -2.60 -5.80 -0.37
C GLY A 39 -2.08 -4.41 -0.03
N VAL A 40 -1.75 -4.15 1.23
CA VAL A 40 -1.26 -2.86 1.71
C VAL A 40 0.11 -3.02 2.36
N CYS A 41 1.09 -2.24 1.93
CA CYS A 41 2.46 -2.23 2.48
C CYS A 41 3.06 -3.64 2.55
N LEU A 42 3.18 -4.25 3.73
CA LEU A 42 3.62 -5.66 3.87
C LEU A 42 2.73 -6.63 3.08
N GLY A 43 1.42 -6.40 3.02
CA GLY A 43 0.51 -7.20 2.20
C GLY A 43 0.80 -7.09 0.70
N HIS A 44 1.19 -5.90 0.22
CA HIS A 44 1.63 -5.68 -1.16
C HIS A 44 2.94 -6.43 -1.44
N GLN A 45 3.88 -6.43 -0.50
CA GLN A 45 5.17 -7.10 -0.61
C GLN A 45 5.01 -8.63 -0.64
N ILE A 46 4.28 -9.20 0.32
CA ILE A 46 4.03 -10.64 0.37
C ILE A 46 3.24 -11.07 -0.88
N ALA A 47 2.32 -10.25 -1.36
CA ALA A 47 1.61 -10.55 -2.60
C ALA A 47 2.53 -10.58 -3.83
N ALA A 48 3.48 -9.65 -3.93
CA ALA A 48 4.46 -9.70 -4.99
C ALA A 48 5.32 -10.97 -4.90
N GLN A 49 5.82 -11.30 -3.71
CA GLN A 49 6.65 -12.49 -3.47
C GLN A 49 5.91 -13.80 -3.80
N ALA A 50 4.68 -13.95 -3.30
CA ALA A 50 3.83 -15.12 -3.55
C ALA A 50 3.62 -15.39 -5.05
N LEU A 51 3.54 -14.33 -5.84
CA LEU A 51 3.20 -14.37 -7.27
C LEU A 51 4.44 -14.33 -8.17
N GLY A 52 5.64 -14.55 -7.62
CA GLY A 52 6.89 -14.67 -8.37
C GLY A 52 7.58 -13.35 -8.68
N GLY A 53 7.18 -12.25 -8.02
CA GLY A 53 7.94 -11.01 -7.96
C GLY A 53 9.07 -11.08 -6.92
N LYS A 54 9.80 -9.98 -6.77
CA LYS A 54 10.93 -9.87 -5.84
C LYS A 54 10.73 -8.71 -4.87
N VAL A 55 10.91 -8.99 -3.58
CA VAL A 55 10.94 -7.99 -2.51
C VAL A 55 12.34 -7.90 -1.96
N GLU A 56 12.84 -6.69 -1.79
CA GLU A 56 14.13 -6.44 -1.18
C GLU A 56 14.13 -5.12 -0.43
N LYS A 57 15.18 -4.91 0.36
CA LYS A 57 15.42 -3.63 1.01
C LYS A 57 15.66 -2.56 -0.04
N ASN A 58 14.92 -1.46 0.02
CA ASN A 58 15.01 -0.41 -0.99
C ASN A 58 16.42 0.21 -1.01
N PRO A 59 17.17 0.12 -2.12
CA PRO A 59 18.50 0.70 -2.22
C PRO A 59 18.49 2.24 -2.12
N ARG A 60 17.34 2.88 -2.38
CA ARG A 60 17.14 4.34 -2.21
C ARG A 60 16.83 4.75 -0.78
N GLY A 61 16.75 3.79 0.15
CA GLY A 61 16.49 4.04 1.56
C GLY A 61 15.00 4.04 1.92
N TRP A 62 14.68 4.61 3.07
CA TRP A 62 13.32 4.66 3.60
C TRP A 62 12.46 5.69 2.86
N GLU A 63 11.19 5.37 2.66
CA GLU A 63 10.17 6.33 2.27
C GLU A 63 9.22 6.54 3.46
N ILE A 64 9.33 7.72 4.09
CA ILE A 64 8.59 8.12 5.28
C ILE A 64 7.93 9.47 5.02
N GLY A 65 6.68 9.65 5.46
CA GLY A 65 5.99 10.93 5.36
C GLY A 65 4.77 10.86 4.47
N ASP A 66 4.47 11.97 3.80
CA ASP A 66 3.34 12.14 2.88
C ASP A 66 3.76 12.51 1.44
N PRO A 67 4.67 11.75 0.77
CA PRO A 67 5.08 12.08 -0.58
C PRO A 67 3.92 11.96 -1.58
N GLU A 68 4.13 12.50 -2.77
CA GLU A 68 3.24 12.28 -3.91
C GLU A 68 3.63 10.99 -4.64
N VAL A 69 2.61 10.24 -5.05
CA VAL A 69 2.73 9.17 -6.04
C VAL A 69 2.12 9.64 -7.35
N GLU A 70 2.62 9.07 -8.45
CA GLU A 70 2.14 9.33 -9.80
C GLU A 70 1.57 8.06 -10.41
N LEU A 71 0.35 8.15 -10.93
CA LEU A 71 -0.30 7.08 -11.67
C LEU A 71 0.34 6.92 -13.05
N THR A 72 0.56 5.67 -13.44
CA THR A 72 0.86 5.30 -14.83
C THR A 72 -0.37 5.48 -15.72
N GLU A 73 -0.25 5.28 -17.04
CA GLU A 73 -1.43 5.26 -17.91
C GLU A 73 -2.40 4.13 -17.53
N GLU A 74 -1.86 2.96 -17.16
CA GLU A 74 -2.64 1.85 -16.62
C GLU A 74 -3.31 2.23 -15.30
N GLY A 75 -2.62 2.93 -14.41
CA GLY A 75 -3.18 3.42 -13.14
C GLY A 75 -4.31 4.43 -13.32
N LYS A 76 -4.18 5.35 -14.28
CA LYS A 76 -5.23 6.33 -14.62
C LYS A 76 -6.49 5.67 -15.17
N ALA A 77 -6.33 4.55 -15.87
CA ALA A 77 -7.43 3.77 -16.42
C ALA A 77 -8.01 2.75 -15.42
N ASP A 78 -7.33 2.50 -14.29
CA ASP A 78 -7.73 1.46 -13.36
C ASP A 78 -8.89 1.92 -12.45
N PRO A 79 -9.96 1.12 -12.30
CA PRO A 79 -11.12 1.49 -11.49
C PRO A 79 -10.78 1.73 -10.01
N PHE A 80 -9.69 1.14 -9.49
CA PHE A 80 -9.26 1.34 -8.11
C PHE A 80 -8.88 2.80 -7.83
N PHE A 81 -8.34 3.52 -8.82
CA PHE A 81 -7.95 4.93 -8.71
C PHE A 81 -8.98 5.90 -9.30
N SER A 82 -10.19 5.42 -9.61
CA SER A 82 -11.24 6.23 -10.20
C SER A 82 -11.56 7.46 -9.34
N GLY A 83 -11.56 8.63 -9.98
CA GLY A 83 -11.83 9.92 -9.34
C GLY A 83 -10.64 10.55 -8.62
N LEU A 84 -9.47 9.91 -8.59
CA LEU A 84 -8.24 10.53 -8.09
C LEU A 84 -7.51 11.30 -9.19
N PRO A 85 -6.79 12.39 -8.84
CA PRO A 85 -5.92 13.06 -9.81
C PRO A 85 -4.73 12.16 -10.18
N PRO A 86 -4.09 12.38 -11.34
CA PRO A 86 -2.90 11.63 -11.77
C PRO A 86 -1.74 11.60 -10.76
N ARG A 87 -1.66 12.61 -9.90
CA ARG A 87 -0.69 12.73 -8.81
C ARG A 87 -1.43 13.10 -7.54
N PHE A 88 -1.18 12.39 -6.45
CA PHE A 88 -1.81 12.64 -5.16
C PHE A 88 -0.88 12.24 -4.01
N ARG A 89 -1.12 12.80 -2.82
CA ARG A 89 -0.35 12.50 -1.61
C ARG A 89 -0.85 11.23 -0.95
N VAL A 90 0.09 10.45 -0.44
CA VAL A 90 -0.16 9.19 0.27
C VAL A 90 0.72 9.13 1.50
N ILE A 91 0.33 8.34 2.50
CA ILE A 91 1.18 8.10 3.68
C ILE A 91 2.12 6.92 3.41
N GLN A 92 3.40 7.13 3.70
CA GLN A 92 4.46 6.15 3.56
C GLN A 92 5.14 5.86 4.89
N SER A 93 5.42 4.58 5.14
CA SER A 93 6.24 4.14 6.27
C SER A 93 6.90 2.80 5.99
N HIS A 94 7.81 2.74 5.00
CA HIS A 94 8.45 1.49 4.60
C HIS A 94 9.94 1.64 4.26
N GLN A 95 10.64 0.52 4.31
CA GLN A 95 12.03 0.38 3.87
C GLN A 95 12.18 -0.67 2.77
N ASP A 96 11.42 -1.75 2.83
CA ASP A 96 11.41 -2.75 1.76
C ASP A 96 10.58 -2.24 0.57
N THR A 97 10.92 -2.71 -0.62
CA THR A 97 10.24 -2.41 -1.89
C THR A 97 10.05 -3.68 -2.68
N VAL A 98 8.98 -3.73 -3.48
CA VAL A 98 8.93 -4.66 -4.60
C VAL A 98 9.90 -4.14 -5.66
N SER A 99 10.96 -4.88 -5.96
CA SER A 99 11.94 -4.52 -7.00
C SER A 99 11.53 -5.07 -8.36
N ASP A 100 11.00 -6.29 -8.38
CA ASP A 100 10.49 -6.93 -9.59
C ASP A 100 9.00 -7.25 -9.40
N LEU A 101 8.16 -6.75 -10.30
CA LEU A 101 6.74 -7.08 -10.29
C LEU A 101 6.51 -8.55 -10.65
N PRO A 102 5.43 -9.17 -10.13
CA PRO A 102 5.00 -10.48 -10.60
C PRO A 102 4.81 -10.52 -12.12
N PRO A 103 5.12 -11.66 -12.78
CA PRO A 103 4.83 -11.82 -14.20
C PRO A 103 3.36 -11.51 -14.54
N GLY A 104 3.15 -10.63 -15.52
CA GLY A 104 1.80 -10.22 -15.95
C GLY A 104 1.12 -9.17 -15.07
N ALA A 105 1.77 -8.68 -14.02
CA ALA A 105 1.26 -7.56 -13.24
C ALA A 105 1.32 -6.25 -14.04
N LYS A 106 0.32 -5.39 -13.86
CA LYS A 106 0.30 -4.03 -14.40
C LYS A 106 0.77 -3.06 -13.32
N LEU A 107 1.81 -2.27 -13.63
CA LEU A 107 2.24 -1.17 -12.77
C LEU A 107 1.18 -0.06 -12.81
N LEU A 108 0.70 0.39 -11.66
CA LEU A 108 -0.36 1.40 -11.57
C LEU A 108 0.14 2.74 -11.02
N ALA A 109 1.13 2.74 -10.13
CA ALA A 109 1.65 3.96 -9.54
C ALA A 109 3.13 3.82 -9.20
N SER A 110 3.85 4.96 -9.17
CA SER A 110 5.26 5.05 -8.79
C SER A 110 5.55 6.32 -7.99
N SER A 111 6.71 6.36 -7.32
CA SER A 111 7.29 7.55 -6.71
C SER A 111 8.80 7.63 -7.03
N PRO A 112 9.46 8.77 -6.79
CA PRO A 112 10.90 8.88 -6.99
C PRO A 112 11.76 7.92 -6.14
N LEU A 113 11.22 7.39 -5.02
CA LEU A 113 11.93 6.48 -4.12
C LEU A 113 11.45 5.02 -4.24
N CYS A 114 10.28 4.77 -4.79
CA CYS A 114 9.75 3.42 -4.98
C CYS A 114 9.05 3.34 -6.35
N GLU A 115 9.58 2.52 -7.25
CA GLU A 115 9.04 2.42 -8.61
C GLU A 115 7.69 1.70 -8.62
N ASN A 116 7.59 0.62 -7.84
CA ASN A 116 6.42 -0.24 -7.80
C ASN A 116 5.47 0.13 -6.65
N GLN A 117 4.98 1.38 -6.61
CA GLN A 117 4.08 1.83 -5.54
C GLN A 117 2.72 1.13 -5.56
N SER A 118 2.27 0.69 -6.73
CA SER A 118 1.00 -0.02 -6.87
C SER A 118 1.02 -0.93 -8.09
N PHE A 119 0.41 -2.11 -7.97
CA PHE A 119 0.22 -3.01 -9.11
C PHE A 119 -1.14 -3.71 -9.08
N ALA A 120 -1.58 -4.15 -10.26
CA ALA A 120 -2.77 -4.99 -10.46
C ALA A 120 -2.41 -6.35 -11.07
N ILE A 121 -3.19 -7.36 -10.72
CA ILE A 121 -3.23 -8.66 -11.42
C ILE A 121 -4.70 -8.98 -11.71
N GLY A 122 -5.02 -9.27 -12.97
CA GLY A 122 -6.40 -9.50 -13.39
C GLY A 122 -7.36 -8.37 -13.02
N GLU A 123 -8.64 -8.70 -12.91
CA GLU A 123 -9.69 -7.71 -12.66
C GLU A 123 -9.82 -7.34 -11.18
N ASN A 124 -9.58 -8.29 -10.28
CA ASN A 124 -10.00 -8.17 -8.87
C ASN A 124 -8.86 -7.99 -7.86
N PHE A 125 -7.59 -8.01 -8.29
CA PHE A 125 -6.44 -7.98 -7.39
C PHE A 125 -5.68 -6.66 -7.47
N ARG A 126 -5.56 -5.93 -6.36
CA ARG A 126 -4.83 -4.65 -6.27
C ARG A 126 -3.88 -4.66 -5.07
N CYS A 127 -2.74 -4.02 -5.23
CA CYS A 127 -1.75 -3.89 -4.17
C CYS A 127 -1.17 -2.48 -4.16
N VAL A 128 -0.98 -1.91 -2.98
CA VAL A 128 -0.38 -0.59 -2.77
C VAL A 128 0.71 -0.67 -1.71
N GLN A 129 1.86 -0.04 -1.96
CA GLN A 129 2.95 0.04 -0.99
C GLN A 129 2.67 1.09 0.09
N PHE A 130 1.97 2.17 -0.26
CA PHE A 130 1.52 3.20 0.67
C PHE A 130 0.33 2.76 1.53
N HIS A 131 -0.03 3.60 2.50
CA HIS A 131 -1.05 3.35 3.51
C HIS A 131 -2.31 4.22 3.31
N PRO A 132 -3.27 3.81 2.46
CA PRO A 132 -4.53 4.55 2.30
C PRO A 132 -5.44 4.48 3.54
N GLU A 133 -5.19 3.58 4.48
CA GLU A 133 -5.91 3.49 5.76
C GLU A 133 -5.46 4.53 6.79
N MET A 134 -4.29 5.15 6.59
CA MET A 134 -3.69 6.05 7.57
C MET A 134 -4.08 7.51 7.30
N ASN A 135 -4.03 8.33 8.34
CA ASN A 135 -4.10 9.79 8.29
C ASN A 135 -2.84 10.41 8.94
N ALA A 136 -2.71 11.74 8.92
CA ALA A 136 -1.52 12.40 9.43
C ALA A 136 -1.30 12.10 10.93
N GLU A 137 -2.39 12.00 11.71
CA GLU A 137 -2.33 11.68 13.13
C GLU A 137 -1.76 10.29 13.39
N ILE A 138 -2.21 9.26 12.66
CA ILE A 138 -1.68 7.89 12.75
C ILE A 138 -0.20 7.89 12.40
N LEU A 139 0.22 8.58 11.33
CA LEU A 139 1.63 8.64 10.97
C LEU A 139 2.47 9.30 12.07
N ARG A 140 2.02 10.43 12.63
CA ARG A 140 2.71 11.10 13.76
C ARG A 140 2.85 10.17 14.96
N PHE A 141 1.79 9.44 15.29
CA PHE A 141 1.79 8.45 16.36
C PHE A 141 2.81 7.33 16.09
N LEU A 142 2.88 6.81 14.87
CA LEU A 142 3.82 5.75 14.48
C LEU A 142 5.29 6.21 14.46
N LEU A 143 5.57 7.44 14.05
CA LEU A 143 6.94 7.96 13.97
C LEU A 143 7.50 8.34 15.35
N THR A 144 6.64 8.75 16.28
CA THR A 144 7.03 9.18 17.63
C THR A 144 7.94 8.17 18.36
N PRO A 145 7.60 6.88 18.47
CA PRO A 145 8.47 5.87 19.10
C PRO A 145 9.66 5.44 18.22
N ARG A 146 9.68 5.82 16.93
CA ARG A 146 10.70 5.41 15.96
C ARG A 146 11.83 6.43 15.77
N ARG A 147 11.78 7.59 16.42
CA ARG A 147 12.73 8.72 16.28
C ARG A 147 14.20 8.29 16.30
N ALA A 148 14.64 7.69 17.39
CA ALA A 148 16.05 7.29 17.56
C ALA A 148 16.47 6.28 16.50
N MET A 149 15.61 5.30 16.21
CA MET A 149 15.88 4.27 15.21
C MET A 149 16.00 4.85 13.80
N LEU A 150 15.09 5.75 13.41
CA LEU A 150 15.11 6.37 12.08
C LEU A 150 16.31 7.32 11.92
N LEU A 151 16.67 8.05 12.96
CA LEU A 151 17.88 8.89 12.93
C LEU A 151 19.14 8.02 12.79
N GLU A 152 19.27 6.98 13.61
CA GLU A 152 20.44 6.10 13.61
C GLU A 152 20.57 5.28 12.32
N LYS A 153 19.47 4.67 11.86
CA LYS A 153 19.50 3.69 10.75
C LYS A 153 19.23 4.30 9.38
N ALA A 154 18.62 5.48 9.32
CA ALA A 154 18.21 6.10 8.06
C ALA A 154 18.72 7.53 7.89
N GLY A 155 19.32 8.13 8.93
CA GLY A 155 19.65 9.56 8.91
C GLY A 155 18.40 10.45 8.83
N ILE A 156 17.23 9.92 9.18
CA ILE A 156 15.97 10.64 9.09
C ILE A 156 15.67 11.28 10.45
N ASP A 157 15.73 12.60 10.50
CA ASP A 157 15.24 13.36 11.65
C ASP A 157 13.71 13.50 11.58
N VAL A 158 13.03 12.75 12.45
CA VAL A 158 11.57 12.78 12.56
C VAL A 158 11.06 14.16 12.97
N GLU A 159 11.84 14.96 13.72
CA GLU A 159 11.44 16.32 14.12
C GLU A 159 11.36 17.27 12.91
N GLU A 160 12.12 17.00 11.84
CA GLU A 160 12.01 17.76 10.60
C GLU A 160 10.79 17.37 9.75
N ILE A 161 10.28 16.15 9.93
CA ILE A 161 9.16 15.59 9.16
C ILE A 161 7.83 15.91 9.83
N LEU A 162 7.73 15.71 11.15
CA LEU A 162 6.46 15.84 11.87
C LEU A 162 5.71 17.14 11.53
N PRO A 163 6.29 18.35 11.59
CA PRO A 163 5.55 19.58 11.31
C PRO A 163 5.00 19.68 9.88
N LYS A 164 5.57 18.92 8.93
CA LYS A 164 5.27 19.01 7.49
C LYS A 164 4.22 18.01 7.02
N ILE A 165 3.94 16.95 7.80
CA ILE A 165 2.99 15.89 7.41
C ILE A 165 1.60 16.49 7.19
N ARG A 166 1.08 16.29 5.98
CA ARG A 166 -0.27 16.74 5.58
C ARG A 166 -1.27 15.59 5.63
N GLU A 167 -2.55 15.97 5.65
CA GLU A 167 -3.63 15.01 5.42
C GLU A 167 -3.63 14.52 3.96
N THR A 168 -4.02 13.26 3.76
CA THR A 168 -4.02 12.57 2.46
C THR A 168 -5.42 12.09 2.09
N ALA A 169 -6.36 13.03 2.04
CA ALA A 169 -7.79 12.76 1.88
C ALA A 169 -8.12 11.93 0.63
N GLU A 170 -7.39 12.16 -0.47
CA GLU A 170 -7.51 11.45 -1.74
C GLU A 170 -7.23 9.96 -1.54
N SER A 171 -6.07 9.61 -0.96
CA SER A 171 -5.68 8.21 -0.76
C SER A 171 -6.65 7.42 0.13
N ARG A 172 -7.30 8.10 1.09
CA ARG A 172 -8.26 7.46 2.01
C ARG A 172 -9.56 7.03 1.34
N SER A 173 -9.87 7.53 0.15
CA SER A 173 -11.04 7.06 -0.60
C SER A 173 -10.85 5.64 -1.14
N LEU A 174 -9.61 5.15 -1.28
CA LEU A 174 -9.31 3.88 -1.95
C LEU A 174 -9.92 2.65 -1.26
N PHE A 175 -10.06 2.66 0.06
CA PHE A 175 -10.80 1.60 0.77
C PHE A 175 -12.29 1.62 0.43
N ARG A 176 -12.87 2.81 0.26
CA ARG A 176 -14.25 2.98 -0.19
C ARG A 176 -14.40 2.49 -1.63
N THR A 177 -13.48 2.88 -2.51
CA THR A 177 -13.45 2.40 -3.89
C THR A 177 -13.32 0.89 -3.95
N PHE A 178 -12.46 0.27 -3.15
CA PHE A 178 -12.35 -1.18 -3.06
C PHE A 178 -13.67 -1.83 -2.66
N ALA A 179 -14.30 -1.33 -1.58
CA ALA A 179 -15.57 -1.86 -1.10
C ALA A 179 -16.69 -1.74 -2.14
N GLN A 180 -16.82 -0.58 -2.79
CA GLN A 180 -17.88 -0.34 -3.77
C GLN A 180 -17.64 -1.10 -5.07
N THR A 181 -16.45 -0.97 -5.64
CA THR A 181 -16.17 -1.40 -7.01
C THR A 181 -15.79 -2.88 -7.08
N PHE A 182 -15.10 -3.41 -6.08
CA PHE A 182 -14.59 -4.78 -6.11
C PHE A 182 -15.40 -5.73 -5.22
N LEU A 183 -15.98 -5.24 -4.12
CA LEU A 183 -16.82 -6.06 -3.24
C LEU A 183 -18.33 -5.92 -3.52
N GLY A 184 -18.73 -4.95 -4.35
CA GLY A 184 -20.13 -4.66 -4.63
C GLY A 184 -20.91 -4.19 -3.40
N LEU A 185 -20.23 -3.60 -2.42
CA LEU A 185 -20.85 -3.11 -1.19
C LEU A 185 -21.33 -1.69 -1.38
N ASP A 186 -22.63 -1.47 -1.19
CA ASP A 186 -23.19 -0.13 -1.05
C ASP A 186 -22.67 0.48 0.25
N THR A 187 -21.70 1.40 0.14
CA THR A 187 -21.19 2.08 1.33
C THR A 187 -22.20 3.13 1.76
N ILE A 188 -22.59 3.09 3.03
CA ILE A 188 -23.42 4.11 3.67
C ILE A 188 -22.77 5.50 3.43
N PRO A 189 -23.53 6.53 3.01
CA PRO A 189 -23.00 7.88 2.83
C PRO A 189 -22.32 8.36 4.10
N ALA A 190 -21.18 9.06 3.96
CA ALA A 190 -20.37 9.57 5.08
C ALA A 190 -21.19 10.40 6.10
N GLU A 191 -22.30 11.00 5.66
CA GLU A 191 -23.29 11.75 6.44
C GLU A 191 -23.97 10.91 7.54
N SER A 192 -23.94 9.58 7.43
CA SER A 192 -24.63 8.68 8.36
C SER A 192 -23.79 8.27 9.57
N LEU A 193 -22.51 8.64 9.61
CA LEU A 193 -21.56 8.32 10.69
C LEU A 193 -21.46 9.42 11.76
N GLN A 194 -22.32 10.45 11.69
CA GLN A 194 -22.38 11.56 12.65
C GLN A 194 -23.55 11.48 13.65
N LYS A 195 -24.09 10.29 13.92
CA LYS A 195 -25.06 10.07 15.01
C LYS A 195 -24.49 9.23 16.13
#